data_AF-A0A9X6XCH7-F1
#
_entry.id   AF-A0A9X6XCH7-F1
#
_cell.length_a   1.000
_cell.length_b   1.000
_cell.length_c   1.000
_cell.angle_alpha   90.00
_cell.angle_beta   90.00
_cell.angle_gamma   90.00
#
_symmetry.space_group_name_H-M   'P 1'
#
loop_
_entity.id
_entity.type
_entity.pdbx_description
1 polymer ?
#
loop_
_entity_poly.entity_id
_entity_poly.type
_entity_poly.pdbx_seq_one_letter_code
_entity_poly.pdbx_strand_id
1 'polypeptide(L)'
;MGFSKDKSYLSKLQNAKLTPPEEKLTRAIAKVTGGNAEDLIWCAYIINAPEKLKTPLRNISEEVFNLSQIEMNSNLKFDMIYKEQNVEERSKIFAEFIRQSRLQKNLSIKCLATKANVSHLYISQIENGKRGIPSTEIIRKLAEPLGVPVIQLFQLAGICTNR
;
A
#
# COMPACT_ATOMS: atom_id res chain seq x y z
N MET A 1 28.28 12.63 16.08
CA MET A 1 29.19 12.01 15.09
C MET A 1 28.98 12.69 13.75
N GLY A 2 29.95 13.49 13.30
CA GLY A 2 29.86 14.26 12.06
C GLY A 2 30.08 13.39 10.83
N PHE A 3 29.31 13.64 9.77
CA PHE A 3 29.55 13.05 8.46
C PHE A 3 30.81 13.69 7.86
N SER A 4 31.94 12.98 7.92
CA SER A 4 33.12 13.36 7.14
C SER A 4 33.00 12.71 5.77
N LYS A 5 32.47 13.43 4.78
CA LYS A 5 32.67 13.10 3.36
C LYS A 5 33.30 14.29 2.67
N ASP A 6 34.34 14.02 1.89
CA ASP A 6 35.17 15.02 1.22
C ASP A 6 34.37 15.92 0.27
N LYS A 7 34.83 17.17 0.06
CA LYS A 7 34.26 18.15 -0.91
C LYS A 7 34.01 17.55 -2.29
N SER A 8 34.78 16.54 -2.68
CA SER A 8 34.63 15.79 -3.93
C SER A 8 33.27 15.07 -4.05
N TYR A 9 32.72 14.55 -2.95
CA TYR A 9 31.44 13.84 -2.93
C TYR A 9 30.25 14.82 -3.12
N LEU A 10 30.26 15.95 -2.41
CA LEU A 10 29.25 17.00 -2.58
C LEU A 10 29.29 17.61 -3.99
N SER A 11 30.49 17.79 -4.54
CA SER A 11 30.67 18.27 -5.92
C SER A 11 30.13 17.27 -6.96
N LYS A 12 30.35 15.96 -6.78
CA LYS A 12 29.77 14.92 -7.66
C LYS A 12 28.24 14.88 -7.58
N LEU A 13 27.68 15.12 -6.40
CA LEU A 13 26.23 15.23 -6.18
C LEU A 13 25.63 16.44 -6.92
N GLN A 14 26.29 17.60 -6.84
CA GLN A 14 25.87 18.81 -7.55
C GLN A 14 25.98 18.68 -9.07
N ASN A 15 26.90 17.86 -9.56
CA ASN A 15 27.20 17.70 -10.99
C ASN A 15 26.49 16.50 -11.66
N ALA A 16 25.45 15.93 -11.02
CA ALA A 16 24.58 14.87 -11.55
C ALA A 16 25.29 13.59 -12.04
N LYS A 17 26.53 13.33 -11.60
CA LYS A 17 27.31 12.13 -11.97
C LYS A 17 27.20 11.08 -10.85
N LEU A 18 26.13 10.28 -10.95
CA LEU A 18 25.87 8.96 -10.36
C LEU A 18 25.30 8.80 -8.92
N THR A 19 24.36 7.85 -8.89
CA THR A 19 23.71 7.09 -7.81
C THR A 19 22.88 7.89 -6.80
N PRO A 20 21.65 7.44 -6.47
CA PRO A 20 20.83 8.11 -5.47
C PRO A 20 21.66 8.26 -4.19
N PRO A 21 21.74 9.47 -3.60
CA PRO A 21 22.55 9.70 -2.42
C PRO A 21 22.15 8.68 -1.35
N GLU A 22 23.16 8.12 -0.69
CA GLU A 22 22.96 7.22 0.45
C GLU A 22 21.89 7.84 1.36
N GLU A 23 20.82 7.10 1.65
CA GLU A 23 19.59 7.64 2.27
C GLU A 23 19.89 8.49 3.51
N LYS A 24 20.88 8.06 4.28
CA LYS A 24 21.38 8.73 5.48
C LYS A 24 21.86 10.16 5.23
N LEU A 25 22.51 10.42 4.09
CA LEU A 25 22.96 11.75 3.67
C LEU A 25 21.80 12.59 3.16
N THR A 26 20.90 12.02 2.36
CA THR A 26 19.71 12.73 1.85
C THR A 26 18.85 13.26 3.00
N ARG A 27 18.65 12.43 4.03
CA ARG A 27 17.98 12.82 5.27
C ARG A 27 18.74 13.91 6.04
N ALA A 28 20.07 13.84 6.10
CA ALA A 28 20.88 14.86 6.75
C ALA A 28 20.81 16.21 6.02
N ILE A 29 20.83 16.21 4.68
CA ILE A 29 20.68 17.41 3.85
C ILE A 29 19.30 18.01 4.07
N ALA A 30 18.24 17.22 3.93
CA ALA A 30 16.86 17.68 4.15
C ALA A 30 16.66 18.30 5.54
N LYS A 31 17.23 17.69 6.58
CA LYS A 31 17.19 18.21 7.95
C LYS A 31 17.89 19.57 8.10
N VAL A 32 19.01 19.79 7.40
CA VAL A 32 19.78 21.05 7.48
C VAL A 32 19.16 22.14 6.60
N THR A 33 18.56 21.77 5.46
CA THR A 33 17.91 22.71 4.53
C THR A 33 16.45 23.00 4.88
N GLY A 34 15.88 22.31 5.88
CA GLY A 34 14.47 22.43 6.24
C GLY A 34 13.51 21.78 5.24
N GLY A 35 14.02 20.92 4.35
CA GLY A 35 13.23 20.20 3.35
C GLY A 35 12.67 18.86 3.86
N ASN A 36 11.74 18.29 3.10
CA ASN A 36 11.24 16.94 3.34
C ASN A 36 12.23 15.90 2.79
N ALA A 37 12.61 14.94 3.63
CA ALA A 37 13.60 13.93 3.26
C ALA A 37 13.05 12.91 2.28
N GLU A 38 11.79 12.49 2.44
CA GLU A 38 11.09 11.54 1.59
C GLU A 38 10.96 12.09 0.17
N ASP A 39 10.55 13.35 0.01
CA ASP A 39 10.42 14.01 -1.29
C ASP A 39 11.77 14.06 -2.02
N LEU A 40 12.84 14.35 -1.27
CA LEU A 40 14.19 14.43 -1.80
C LEU A 40 14.72 13.06 -2.23
N ILE A 41 14.40 12.00 -1.47
CA ILE A 41 14.72 10.61 -1.81
C ILE A 41 13.98 10.19 -3.08
N TRP A 42 12.68 10.46 -3.18
CA TRP A 42 11.88 10.13 -4.36
C TRP A 42 12.36 10.85 -5.62
N CYS A 43 12.63 12.15 -5.52
CA CYS A 43 13.21 12.92 -6.63
C CYS A 43 14.54 12.33 -7.10
N ALA A 44 15.39 11.90 -6.16
CA ALA A 44 16.67 11.30 -6.50
C ALA A 44 16.51 9.97 -7.26
N TYR A 45 15.52 9.14 -6.90
CA TYR A 45 15.24 7.91 -7.65
C TYR A 45 14.67 8.20 -9.05
N ILE A 46 13.79 9.18 -9.20
CA ILE A 46 13.20 9.55 -10.49
C ILE A 46 14.27 10.10 -11.44
N ILE A 47 15.14 11.01 -10.96
CA ILE A 47 16.20 11.62 -11.78
C ILE A 47 17.19 10.56 -12.30
N ASN A 48 17.48 9.55 -11.48
CA ASN A 48 18.39 8.45 -11.81
C ASN A 48 17.72 7.28 -12.53
N ALA A 49 16.40 7.31 -12.75
CA ALA A 49 15.69 6.26 -13.45
C ALA A 49 16.05 6.25 -14.95
N PRO A 50 15.98 5.08 -15.63
CA PRO A 50 16.06 5.01 -17.09
C PRO A 50 15.09 5.98 -17.75
N GLU A 51 15.46 6.62 -18.87
CA GLU A 51 14.64 7.65 -19.55
C GLU A 51 13.19 7.20 -19.80
N LYS A 52 13.01 5.93 -20.20
CA LYS A 52 11.68 5.34 -20.44
C LYS A 52 10.78 5.30 -19.20
N LEU A 53 11.37 5.33 -18.01
CA LEU A 53 10.67 5.25 -16.72
C LEU A 53 10.53 6.60 -16.02
N LYS A 54 11.28 7.63 -16.42
CA LYS A 54 11.20 8.95 -15.79
C LYS A 54 9.79 9.54 -15.84
N THR A 55 9.17 9.54 -17.02
CA THR A 55 7.80 10.07 -17.20
C THR A 55 6.75 9.22 -16.48
N PRO A 56 6.73 7.87 -16.61
CA PRO A 56 5.84 7.05 -15.80
C PRO A 56 6.00 7.26 -14.28
N LEU A 57 7.24 7.27 -13.77
CA LEU A 57 7.50 7.45 -12.35
C LEU A 57 7.13 8.84 -11.86
N ARG A 58 7.35 9.87 -12.67
CA ARG A 58 6.91 11.23 -12.36
C ARG A 58 5.39 11.33 -12.32
N ASN A 59 4.68 10.78 -13.30
CA ASN A 59 3.22 10.77 -13.32
C ASN A 59 2.66 10.02 -12.12
N ILE A 60 3.23 8.85 -11.79
CA ILE A 60 2.87 8.09 -10.58
C ILE A 60 3.15 8.92 -9.33
N SER A 61 4.27 9.62 -9.25
CA SER A 61 4.57 10.47 -8.09
C SER A 61 3.57 11.61 -7.94
N GLU A 62 3.24 12.32 -9.03
CA GLU A 62 2.25 13.40 -9.03
C GLU A 62 0.86 12.87 -8.67
N GLU A 63 0.50 11.67 -9.15
CA GLU A 63 -0.74 10.99 -8.80
C GLU A 63 -0.76 10.59 -7.32
N VAL A 64 0.29 9.99 -6.78
CA VAL A 64 0.42 9.62 -5.35
C VAL A 64 0.40 10.86 -4.45
N PHE A 65 1.08 11.94 -4.82
CA PHE A 65 1.05 13.21 -4.08
C PHE A 65 -0.34 13.87 -4.13
N ASN A 66 -1.01 13.85 -5.29
CA ASN A 66 -2.40 14.33 -5.39
C ASN A 66 -3.38 13.45 -4.62
N LEU A 67 -3.16 12.13 -4.57
CA LEU A 67 -3.94 11.20 -3.76
C LEU A 67 -3.85 11.53 -2.27
N SER A 68 -2.68 11.94 -1.77
CA SER A 68 -2.54 12.42 -0.38
C SER A 68 -3.42 13.64 -0.06
N GLN A 69 -3.71 14.49 -1.05
CA GLN A 69 -4.61 15.64 -0.91
C GLN A 69 -6.09 15.24 -1.04
N ILE A 70 -6.37 14.19 -1.82
CA ILE A 70 -7.72 13.61 -1.98
C ILE A 70 -8.12 12.79 -0.74
N GLU A 71 -7.17 12.17 -0.04
CA GLU A 71 -7.38 11.40 1.20
C GLU A 71 -7.97 12.23 2.35
N MET A 72 -7.83 13.56 2.35
CA MET A 72 -8.55 14.39 3.32
C MET A 72 -10.07 14.45 3.06
N ASN A 73 -10.54 14.09 1.84
CA ASN A 73 -11.91 14.34 1.40
C ASN A 73 -12.68 13.10 0.89
N SER A 74 -12.09 11.90 0.82
CA SER A 74 -12.86 10.71 0.42
C SER A 74 -12.33 9.39 0.97
N ASN A 75 -13.25 8.54 1.42
CA ASN A 75 -13.09 7.25 2.12
C ASN A 75 -12.42 6.11 1.31
N LEU A 76 -11.41 6.41 0.48
CA LEU A 76 -10.52 5.40 -0.07
C LEU A 76 -9.17 5.58 0.60
N LYS A 77 -9.03 4.91 1.74
CA LYS A 77 -7.73 4.51 2.31
C LYS A 77 -6.97 3.79 1.20
N PHE A 78 -6.16 4.52 0.44
CA PHE A 78 -5.11 3.93 -0.35
C PHE A 78 -3.95 3.75 0.61
N ASP A 79 -4.18 2.83 1.54
CA ASP A 79 -3.23 2.35 2.53
C ASP A 79 -1.98 1.86 1.78
N MET A 80 -1.06 2.78 1.52
CA MET A 80 0.36 2.49 1.45
C MET A 80 0.86 2.17 2.88
N ILE A 81 0.12 1.30 3.57
CA ILE A 81 0.48 0.64 4.83
C ILE A 81 1.38 -0.53 4.44
N TYR A 82 2.62 -0.21 4.08
CA TYR A 82 3.73 -1.11 4.33
C TYR A 82 4.58 -0.53 5.45
N LYS A 83 3.99 -0.42 6.65
CA LYS A 83 4.75 -0.55 7.90
C LYS A 83 3.85 -0.78 9.11
N GLU A 84 4.24 -1.83 9.81
CA GLU A 84 3.93 -2.20 11.19
C GLU A 84 2.59 -2.87 11.50
N GLN A 85 2.76 -3.95 12.27
CA GLN A 85 1.82 -5.03 12.47
C GLN A 85 0.77 -4.64 13.49
N ASN A 86 -0.47 -4.47 13.06
CA ASN A 86 -1.61 -4.74 13.92
C ASN A 86 -2.54 -5.76 13.23
N VAL A 87 -2.53 -7.00 13.73
CA VAL A 87 -3.38 -8.11 13.22
C VAL A 87 -4.86 -7.72 13.28
N GLU A 88 -5.24 -6.94 14.30
CA GLU A 88 -6.60 -6.52 14.53
C GLU A 88 -7.06 -5.46 13.52
N GLU A 89 -6.20 -4.49 13.20
CA GLU A 89 -6.49 -3.50 12.15
C GLU A 89 -6.60 -4.15 10.77
N ARG A 90 -5.74 -5.12 10.44
CA ARG A 90 -5.87 -5.88 9.19
C ARG A 90 -7.18 -6.64 9.10
N SER A 91 -7.61 -7.25 10.21
CA SER A 91 -8.88 -7.96 10.25
C SER A 91 -10.07 -7.02 10.03
N LYS A 92 -10.02 -5.79 10.56
CA LYS A 92 -11.06 -4.77 10.34
C LYS A 92 -11.11 -4.35 8.88
N ILE A 93 -9.96 -4.05 8.27
CA ILE A 93 -9.86 -3.67 6.85
C ILE A 93 -10.42 -4.80 5.96
N PHE A 94 -10.04 -6.05 6.24
CA PHE A 94 -10.55 -7.20 5.52
C PHE A 94 -12.07 -7.34 5.66
N ALA A 95 -12.60 -7.23 6.88
CA ALA A 95 -14.04 -7.32 7.17
C ALA A 95 -14.84 -6.24 6.42
N GLU A 96 -14.35 -5.00 6.44
CA GLU A 96 -14.95 -3.88 5.74
C GLU A 96 -14.94 -4.08 4.23
N PHE A 97 -13.81 -4.52 3.67
CA PHE A 97 -13.69 -4.81 2.25
C PHE A 97 -14.71 -5.87 1.80
N ILE A 98 -14.83 -6.98 2.53
CA ILE A 98 -15.84 -8.03 2.22
C ILE A 98 -17.25 -7.45 2.22
N ARG A 99 -17.59 -6.64 3.23
CA ARG A 99 -18.89 -5.98 3.34
C ARG A 99 -19.14 -5.05 2.15
N GLN A 100 -18.17 -4.23 1.79
CA GLN A 100 -18.27 -3.29 0.66
C GLN A 100 -18.44 -4.04 -0.67
N SER A 101 -17.61 -5.05 -0.96
CA SER A 101 -17.72 -5.86 -2.18
C SER A 101 -19.08 -6.58 -2.25
N ARG A 102 -19.58 -7.09 -1.11
CA ARG A 102 -20.90 -7.72 -1.05
C ARG A 102 -22.01 -6.73 -1.41
N LEU A 103 -21.96 -5.52 -0.87
CA LEU A 103 -22.95 -4.47 -1.13
C LEU A 103 -22.88 -3.97 -2.59
N GLN A 104 -21.68 -3.81 -3.16
CA GLN A 104 -21.49 -3.46 -4.57
C GLN A 104 -22.08 -4.50 -5.52
N LYS A 105 -22.08 -5.78 -5.12
CA LYS A 105 -22.73 -6.87 -5.86
C LYS A 105 -24.22 -7.06 -5.52
N ASN A 106 -24.80 -6.18 -4.71
CA ASN A 106 -26.19 -6.27 -4.24
C ASN A 106 -26.52 -7.63 -3.59
N LEU A 107 -25.56 -8.25 -2.91
CA LEU A 107 -25.73 -9.54 -2.27
C LEU A 107 -26.18 -9.37 -0.81
N SER A 108 -27.18 -10.12 -0.38
CA SER A 108 -27.46 -10.29 1.05
C SER A 108 -26.40 -11.20 1.69
N ILE A 109 -26.23 -11.13 3.01
CA ILE A 109 -25.33 -12.03 3.75
C ILE A 109 -25.67 -13.50 3.46
N LYS A 110 -26.96 -13.86 3.43
CA LYS A 110 -27.42 -15.21 3.11
C LYS A 110 -27.04 -15.61 1.69
N CYS A 111 -27.23 -14.72 0.71
CA CYS A 111 -26.90 -14.99 -0.69
C CYS A 111 -25.40 -15.22 -0.89
N LEU A 112 -24.55 -14.37 -0.28
CA LEU A 112 -23.10 -14.56 -0.31
C LEU A 112 -22.70 -15.89 0.32
N ALA A 113 -23.27 -16.22 1.48
CA ALA A 113 -22.99 -17.46 2.20
C ALA A 113 -23.33 -18.71 1.37
N THR A 114 -24.51 -18.72 0.74
CA THR A 114 -24.92 -19.81 -0.16
C THR A 114 -23.98 -19.94 -1.35
N LYS A 115 -23.62 -18.82 -2.01
CA LYS A 115 -22.73 -18.82 -3.17
C LYS A 115 -21.30 -19.26 -2.82
N ALA A 116 -20.80 -18.86 -1.65
CA ALA A 116 -19.47 -19.24 -1.17
C ALA A 116 -19.45 -20.62 -0.47
N ASN A 117 -20.59 -21.31 -0.38
CA ASN A 117 -20.74 -22.57 0.35
C ASN A 117 -20.20 -22.51 1.80
N VAL A 118 -20.62 -21.48 2.54
CA VAL A 118 -20.30 -21.27 3.97
C VAL A 118 -21.56 -20.89 4.75
N SER A 119 -21.49 -20.95 6.09
CA SER A 119 -22.62 -20.52 6.93
C SER A 119 -22.83 -19.01 6.88
N HIS A 120 -24.09 -18.56 6.83
CA HIS A 120 -24.43 -17.13 6.90
C HIS A 120 -23.96 -16.48 8.21
N LEU A 121 -23.91 -17.25 9.30
CA LEU A 121 -23.38 -16.77 10.59
C LEU A 121 -21.88 -16.48 10.47
N TYR A 122 -21.15 -17.29 9.70
CA TYR A 122 -19.73 -17.11 9.47
C TYR A 122 -19.43 -15.81 8.71
N ILE A 123 -20.18 -15.52 7.64
CA ILE A 123 -20.08 -14.24 6.91
C ILE A 123 -20.39 -13.07 7.84
N SER A 124 -21.46 -13.16 8.64
CA SER A 124 -21.83 -12.11 9.58
C SER A 124 -20.73 -11.88 10.64
N GLN A 125 -20.07 -12.93 11.13
CA GLN A 125 -18.97 -12.79 12.08
C GLN A 125 -17.73 -12.14 11.46
N ILE A 126 -17.42 -12.44 10.20
CA ILE A 126 -16.35 -11.76 9.45
C ILE A 126 -16.65 -10.27 9.33
N GLU A 127 -17.81 -9.90 8.75
CA GLU A 127 -18.14 -8.50 8.47
C GLU A 127 -18.26 -7.61 9.72
N ASN A 128 -18.52 -8.22 10.88
CA ASN A 128 -18.58 -7.52 12.16
C ASN A 128 -17.25 -7.52 12.93
N GLY A 129 -16.16 -8.03 12.34
CA GLY A 129 -14.84 -8.13 12.99
C GLY A 129 -14.77 -9.10 14.16
N LYS A 130 -15.83 -9.90 14.39
CA LYS A 130 -15.85 -10.95 15.44
C LYS A 130 -15.03 -12.17 15.06
N ARG A 131 -14.70 -12.30 13.78
CA ARG A 131 -13.81 -13.31 13.24
C ARG A 131 -12.60 -12.63 12.63
N GLY A 132 -11.41 -13.16 12.96
CA GLY A 132 -10.17 -12.81 12.30
C GLY A 132 -10.15 -13.20 10.81
N ILE A 133 -8.98 -13.05 10.19
CA ILE A 133 -8.73 -13.45 8.81
C ILE A 133 -9.06 -14.96 8.63
N PRO A 134 -9.93 -15.33 7.67
CA PRO A 134 -10.33 -16.71 7.43
C PRO A 134 -9.23 -17.53 6.74
N SER A 135 -9.40 -18.85 6.66
CA SER A 135 -8.41 -19.72 6.00
C SER A 135 -8.34 -19.46 4.49
N THR A 136 -7.22 -19.83 3.87
CA THR A 136 -7.01 -19.65 2.42
C THR A 136 -8.06 -20.34 1.56
N GLU A 137 -8.63 -21.45 2.02
CA GLU A 137 -9.72 -22.16 1.34
C GLU A 137 -11.00 -21.31 1.34
N ILE A 138 -11.35 -20.70 2.47
CA ILE A 138 -12.54 -19.85 2.57
C ILE A 138 -12.34 -18.56 1.78
N ILE A 139 -11.14 -17.96 1.81
CA ILE A 139 -10.82 -16.79 1.00
C ILE A 139 -11.06 -17.07 -0.50
N ARG A 140 -10.62 -18.24 -1.00
CA ARG A 140 -10.90 -18.66 -2.39
C ARG A 140 -12.40 -18.77 -2.67
N LYS A 141 -13.16 -19.37 -1.76
CA LYS A 141 -14.61 -19.53 -1.90
C LYS A 141 -15.36 -18.19 -1.90
N LEU A 142 -14.83 -17.17 -1.23
CA LEU A 142 -15.41 -15.83 -1.20
C LEU A 142 -15.09 -15.00 -2.46
N ALA A 143 -13.94 -15.26 -3.10
CA ALA A 143 -13.46 -14.48 -4.24
C ALA A 143 -14.44 -14.46 -5.41
N GLU A 144 -14.92 -15.64 -5.83
CA GLU A 144 -15.79 -15.78 -7.00
C GLU A 144 -17.16 -15.08 -6.79
N PRO A 145 -17.92 -15.33 -5.70
CA PRO A 145 -19.20 -14.65 -5.46
C PRO A 145 -19.09 -13.13 -5.30
N LEU A 146 -17.98 -12.65 -4.75
CA LEU A 146 -17.70 -11.22 -4.62
C LEU A 146 -17.23 -10.60 -5.95
N GLY A 147 -16.83 -11.41 -6.92
CA GLY A 147 -16.24 -10.96 -8.18
C GLY A 147 -14.92 -10.21 -7.97
N VAL A 148 -14.16 -10.61 -6.95
CA VAL A 148 -12.87 -10.01 -6.58
C VAL A 148 -11.76 -11.00 -6.89
N PRO A 149 -10.64 -10.57 -7.51
CA PRO A 149 -9.48 -11.44 -7.70
C PRO A 149 -8.99 -12.02 -6.36
N VAL A 150 -8.79 -13.33 -6.30
CA VAL A 150 -8.35 -14.00 -5.06
C VAL A 150 -7.03 -13.44 -4.51
N ILE A 151 -6.14 -12.99 -5.41
CA ILE A 151 -4.86 -12.37 -5.04
C ILE A 151 -5.06 -11.11 -4.19
N GLN A 152 -6.11 -10.32 -4.47
CA GLN A 152 -6.43 -9.11 -3.72
C GLN A 152 -6.88 -9.46 -2.30
N LEU A 153 -7.70 -10.50 -2.15
CA LEU A 153 -8.12 -10.98 -0.84
C LEU A 153 -6.95 -11.58 -0.05
N PHE A 154 -6.01 -12.25 -0.71
CA PHE A 154 -4.78 -12.74 -0.06
C PHE A 154 -3.89 -11.59 0.40
N GLN A 155 -3.73 -10.53 -0.39
CA GLN A 155 -2.99 -9.33 0.02
C GLN A 155 -3.62 -8.68 1.25
N LEU A 156 -4.94 -8.49 1.28
CA LEU A 156 -5.65 -7.96 2.44
C LEU A 156 -5.52 -8.86 3.67
N ALA A 157 -5.48 -10.18 3.45
CA ALA A 157 -5.23 -11.18 4.49
C ALA A 157 -3.76 -11.24 4.94
N GLY A 158 -2.84 -10.48 4.33
CA GLY A 158 -1.40 -10.55 4.61
C GLY A 158 -0.75 -11.87 4.19
N ILE A 159 -1.38 -12.60 3.27
CA ILE A 159 -0.90 -13.88 2.74
C ILE A 159 -0.12 -13.59 1.46
N CYS A 160 1.19 -13.42 1.57
CA CYS A 160 2.06 -13.31 0.41
C CYS A 160 2.12 -14.68 -0.28
N THR A 161 1.47 -14.81 -1.43
CA THR A 161 1.63 -15.96 -2.34
C THR A 161 2.93 -15.79 -3.12
N ASN A 162 4.07 -15.80 -2.43
CA ASN A 162 5.36 -15.88 -3.11
C ASN A 162 5.58 -17.33 -3.53
N ARG A 163 5.71 -17.55 -4.84
CA ARG A 163 6.23 -18.77 -5.45
C ARG A 163 7.59 -18.46 -6.04
#